data_AF-A0A4Z1R6G0-F1
#
_entry.id   AF-A0A4Z1R6G0-F1
#
_cell.length_a   1.000
_cell.length_b   1.000
_cell.length_c   1.000
_cell.angle_alpha   90.00
_cell.angle_beta   90.00
_cell.angle_gamma   90.00
#
_symmetry.space_group_name_H-M   'P 1'
#
loop_
_entity.id
_entity.type
_entity.pdbx_description
1 polymer ?
#
loop_
_entity_poly.entity_id
_entity_poly.type
_entity_poly.pdbx_seq_one_letter_code
_entity_poly.pdbx_strand_id
1 'polypeptide(L)'
;MPDTAADTHAYASAGPRLANPLPRTVVRARVPAEAGPARPAAPAFEYAYLAPQSPGLQQIHQRVRDADLWQRLPEVQAIDGMFALPRRVRYVTTECGEFGAFYRPDEAEVALCYETLRTLYQRGQEQQRDLGLADDYPSRYVLANVRFIVLHETGHALAHLLDLPITGRQEDAVDQLAAILMLRFAGLDETPAETIANLRMAANWLLSRSTGAYNLYAYAAEHALGEQRYFNLQCLIYGTDPTAFAGMVAAGDLTAERASGCARETRLASRAWVRLLLPHLAPGYEVYGKEAAQYLERGG
;
A
#
# COMPACT_ATOMS: atom_id res chain seq x y z
N MET A 1 -33.86 53.08 -6.58
CA MET A 1 -35.01 52.14 -6.44
C MET A 1 -35.99 52.38 -7.58
N PRO A 2 -36.62 51.33 -8.11
CA PRO A 2 -36.58 49.94 -7.64
C PRO A 2 -35.56 49.13 -8.45
N ASP A 3 -34.62 48.40 -7.85
CA ASP A 3 -34.77 47.16 -7.05
C ASP A 3 -35.48 46.03 -7.81
N THR A 4 -34.67 45.17 -8.44
CA THR A 4 -35.01 43.75 -8.61
C THR A 4 -33.79 42.94 -8.18
N ALA A 5 -33.92 42.36 -6.98
CA ALA A 5 -32.98 41.45 -6.37
C ALA A 5 -32.86 40.18 -7.22
N ALA A 6 -31.63 39.78 -7.55
CA ALA A 6 -31.35 38.43 -8.01
C ALA A 6 -31.06 37.58 -6.77
N ASP A 7 -31.99 36.69 -6.47
CA ASP A 7 -32.00 35.76 -5.34
C ASP A 7 -30.71 34.94 -5.25
N THR A 8 -30.02 35.11 -4.12
CA THR A 8 -28.98 34.22 -3.64
C THR A 8 -29.61 32.95 -3.07
N HIS A 9 -29.77 31.92 -3.89
CA HIS A 9 -30.07 30.58 -3.39
C HIS A 9 -28.82 29.96 -2.77
N ALA A 10 -28.60 30.26 -1.48
CA ALA A 10 -27.72 29.52 -0.61
C ALA A 10 -28.28 28.10 -0.42
N TYR A 11 -27.69 27.12 -1.11
CA TYR A 11 -27.86 25.71 -0.75
C TYR A 11 -27.09 25.44 0.54
N ALA A 12 -27.73 25.71 1.68
CA ALA A 12 -27.34 25.15 2.96
C ALA A 12 -27.69 23.65 2.96
N SER A 13 -26.82 22.83 2.37
CA SER A 13 -26.88 21.39 2.59
C SER A 13 -26.19 21.08 3.92
N ALA A 14 -27.01 20.92 4.96
CA ALA A 14 -26.59 20.29 6.20
C ALA A 14 -26.26 18.82 5.88
N GLY A 15 -25.00 18.55 5.55
CA GLY A 15 -24.50 17.19 5.37
C GLY A 15 -24.67 16.41 6.68
N PRO A 16 -25.02 15.11 6.63
CA PRO A 16 -25.15 14.30 7.83
C PRO A 16 -23.81 14.29 8.57
N ARG A 17 -23.85 14.57 9.88
CA ARG A 17 -22.70 14.42 10.77
C ARG A 17 -22.18 12.98 10.62
N LEU A 18 -21.05 12.81 9.96
CA LEU A 18 -20.39 11.52 9.81
C LEU A 18 -20.05 11.01 11.21
N ALA A 19 -20.84 10.03 11.66
CA ALA A 19 -20.61 9.32 12.90
C ALA A 19 -19.27 8.57 12.80
N ASN A 20 -18.39 8.90 13.76
CA ASN A 20 -17.11 8.31 14.12
C ASN A 20 -16.02 8.16 13.04
N PRO A 21 -14.80 8.69 13.28
CA PRO A 21 -13.63 8.29 12.51
C PRO A 21 -13.43 6.78 12.64
N LEU A 22 -12.91 6.16 11.58
CA LEU A 22 -12.49 4.76 11.62
C LEU A 22 -11.60 4.56 12.86
N PRO A 23 -11.87 3.57 13.74
CA PRO A 23 -10.96 3.32 14.85
C PRO A 23 -9.57 3.04 14.26
N ARG A 24 -8.60 3.89 14.62
CA ARG A 24 -7.16 3.72 14.36
C ARG A 24 -6.72 2.41 15.00
N THR A 25 -7.02 1.31 14.34
CA THR A 25 -6.62 -0.02 14.79
C THR A 25 -5.43 -0.34 13.94
N VAL A 26 -4.25 0.10 14.38
CA VAL A 26 -3.01 -0.61 14.02
C VAL A 26 -3.23 -2.00 14.56
N VAL A 27 -3.58 -2.94 13.68
CA VAL A 27 -3.85 -4.30 14.11
C VAL A 27 -2.49 -4.93 14.35
N ARG A 28 -2.12 -5.02 15.63
CA ARG A 28 -0.86 -5.65 16.05
C ARG A 28 -0.84 -7.07 15.50
N ALA A 29 0.16 -7.39 14.68
CA ALA A 29 0.47 -8.78 14.34
C ALA A 29 0.77 -9.50 15.66
N ARG A 30 -0.05 -10.50 16.01
CA ARG A 30 0.21 -11.38 17.15
C ARG A 30 0.91 -12.62 16.66
N VAL A 31 1.97 -13.03 17.34
CA VAL A 31 2.56 -14.36 17.19
C VAL A 31 1.46 -15.40 17.47
N PRO A 32 1.26 -16.43 16.62
CA PRO A 32 0.25 -17.45 16.86
C PRO A 32 0.44 -18.09 18.23
N ALA A 33 -0.63 -18.22 19.01
CA ALA A 33 -0.62 -19.04 20.22
C ALA A 33 -0.47 -20.52 19.83
N GLU A 34 0.25 -21.31 20.65
CA GLU A 34 0.49 -22.73 20.42
C GLU A 34 -0.80 -23.49 20.07
N ALA A 35 -0.78 -24.16 18.92
CA ALA A 35 -1.93 -24.86 18.36
C ALA A 35 -2.12 -26.24 19.01
N GLY A 36 -3.37 -26.54 19.40
CA GLY A 36 -3.86 -27.91 19.59
C GLY A 36 -3.88 -28.70 18.26
N PRO A 37 -4.33 -29.97 18.27
CA PRO A 37 -3.93 -30.97 17.27
C PRO A 37 -4.21 -30.54 15.81
N ALA A 38 -3.19 -30.80 14.98
CA ALA A 38 -2.90 -30.13 13.73
C ALA A 38 -3.93 -30.34 12.61
N ARG A 39 -4.63 -29.25 12.26
CA ARG A 39 -4.96 -28.96 10.86
C ARG A 39 -3.68 -28.47 10.17
N PRO A 40 -3.40 -28.82 8.91
CA PRO A 40 -2.23 -28.31 8.22
C PRO A 40 -2.30 -26.77 8.19
N ALA A 41 -1.30 -26.12 8.78
CA ALA A 41 -1.14 -24.68 8.71
C ALA A 41 -1.06 -24.25 7.24
N ALA A 42 -1.60 -23.08 6.88
CA ALA A 42 -1.37 -22.51 5.57
C ALA A 42 0.14 -22.44 5.29
N PRO A 43 0.59 -22.71 4.05
CA PRO A 43 2.01 -22.70 3.77
C PRO A 43 2.56 -21.29 4.01
N ALA A 44 3.46 -21.17 4.99
CA ALA A 44 4.21 -19.94 5.24
C ALA A 44 4.94 -19.50 3.97
N PHE A 45 5.14 -18.20 3.79
CA PHE A 45 5.87 -17.65 2.65
C PHE A 45 7.32 -18.13 2.63
N GLU A 46 7.94 -18.05 1.45
CA GLU A 46 9.36 -18.34 1.24
C GLU A 46 10.10 -17.05 0.91
N TYR A 47 11.30 -16.88 1.46
CA TYR A 47 12.13 -15.70 1.23
C TYR A 47 13.47 -16.12 0.64
N ALA A 48 13.89 -15.47 -0.45
CA ALA A 48 15.18 -15.74 -1.07
C ALA A 48 15.88 -14.46 -1.56
N TYR A 49 17.21 -14.52 -1.59
CA TYR A 49 18.09 -13.51 -2.17
C TYR A 49 18.99 -14.21 -3.18
N LEU A 50 18.71 -14.06 -4.47
CA LEU A 50 19.47 -14.72 -5.53
C LEU A 50 20.73 -13.92 -5.84
N ALA A 51 21.89 -14.57 -5.88
CA ALA A 51 23.13 -13.89 -6.21
C ALA A 51 23.05 -13.26 -7.62
N PRO A 52 23.31 -11.96 -7.78
CA PRO A 52 23.31 -11.32 -9.08
C PRO A 52 24.51 -11.82 -9.90
N GLN A 53 24.40 -11.75 -11.23
CA GLN A 53 25.51 -11.98 -12.14
C GLN A 53 26.36 -10.71 -12.29
N SER A 54 25.70 -9.54 -12.28
CA SER A 54 26.37 -8.25 -12.44
C SER A 54 27.24 -7.88 -11.22
N PRO A 55 28.54 -7.60 -11.41
CA PRO A 55 29.43 -7.18 -10.31
C PRO A 55 28.93 -5.95 -9.57
N GLY A 56 28.29 -5.01 -10.28
CA GLY A 56 27.74 -3.77 -9.71
C GLY A 56 26.56 -3.96 -8.75
N LEU A 57 25.95 -5.14 -8.71
CA LEU A 57 24.81 -5.45 -7.83
C LEU A 57 25.21 -6.28 -6.60
N GLN A 58 26.44 -6.83 -6.57
CA GLN A 58 26.90 -7.70 -5.49
C GLN A 58 26.84 -7.04 -4.11
N GLN A 59 27.22 -5.75 -4.04
CA GLN A 59 27.17 -5.01 -2.78
C GLN A 59 25.72 -4.83 -2.29
N ILE A 60 24.77 -4.58 -3.19
CA ILE A 60 23.35 -4.43 -2.83
C ILE A 60 22.80 -5.76 -2.35
N HIS A 61 23.06 -6.85 -3.10
CA HIS A 61 22.70 -8.21 -2.71
C HIS A 61 23.20 -8.55 -1.30
N GLN A 62 24.49 -8.33 -1.03
CA GLN A 62 25.05 -8.60 0.29
C GLN A 62 24.34 -7.78 1.38
N ARG A 63 24.15 -6.48 1.17
CA ARG A 63 23.49 -5.61 2.16
C ARG A 63 22.06 -6.05 2.47
N VAL A 64 21.24 -6.34 1.46
CA VAL A 64 19.83 -6.69 1.71
C VAL A 64 19.65 -8.09 2.28
N ARG A 65 20.54 -9.03 1.90
CA ARG A 65 20.60 -10.36 2.49
C ARG A 65 21.03 -10.28 3.96
N ASP A 66 22.13 -9.57 4.24
CA ASP A 66 22.67 -9.47 5.60
C ASP A 66 21.72 -8.66 6.52
N ALA A 67 20.95 -7.72 5.96
CA ALA A 67 19.89 -7.01 6.69
C ALA A 67 18.61 -7.83 6.86
N ASP A 68 18.46 -8.92 6.12
CA ASP A 68 17.22 -9.68 5.94
C ASP A 68 16.02 -8.79 5.62
N LEU A 69 16.09 -8.12 4.47
CA LEU A 69 15.09 -7.16 3.98
C LEU A 69 13.65 -7.66 4.13
N TRP A 70 13.35 -8.91 3.75
CA TRP A 70 12.00 -9.45 3.80
C TRP A 70 11.43 -9.54 5.21
N GLN A 71 12.28 -9.88 6.19
CA GLN A 71 11.89 -9.89 7.61
C GLN A 71 11.67 -8.49 8.18
N ARG A 72 12.14 -7.44 7.48
CA ARG A 72 11.93 -6.03 7.87
C ARG A 72 10.66 -5.42 7.29
N LEU A 73 9.87 -6.15 6.51
CA LEU A 73 8.61 -5.65 5.95
C LEU A 73 7.44 -6.09 6.84
N PRO A 74 6.96 -5.25 7.77
CA PRO A 74 5.99 -5.67 8.80
C PRO A 74 4.67 -6.16 8.19
N GLU A 75 4.24 -5.61 7.06
CA GLU A 75 3.00 -6.02 6.40
C GLU A 75 3.10 -7.41 5.80
N VAL A 76 4.23 -7.74 5.17
CA VAL A 76 4.48 -9.07 4.60
C VAL A 76 4.52 -10.10 5.71
N GLN A 77 5.23 -9.80 6.80
CA GLN A 77 5.28 -10.67 7.98
C GLN A 77 3.91 -10.81 8.66
N ALA A 78 3.09 -9.75 8.66
CA ALA A 78 1.77 -9.79 9.28
C ALA A 78 0.78 -10.69 8.53
N ILE A 79 0.87 -10.75 7.20
CA ILE A 79 -0.04 -11.57 6.36
C ILE A 79 0.52 -12.97 6.03
N ASP A 80 1.76 -13.26 6.41
CA ASP A 80 2.35 -14.58 6.27
C ASP A 80 1.50 -15.63 7.02
N GLY A 81 1.04 -16.64 6.30
CA GLY A 81 0.13 -17.67 6.80
C GLY A 81 -1.32 -17.21 7.04
N MET A 82 -1.67 -15.93 6.85
CA MET A 82 -3.02 -15.40 7.12
C MET A 82 -4.08 -15.98 6.19
N PHE A 83 -3.71 -16.32 4.95
CA PHE A 83 -4.64 -16.79 3.93
C PHE A 83 -4.38 -18.25 3.55
N ALA A 84 -5.45 -19.00 3.32
CA ALA A 84 -5.43 -20.37 2.82
C ALA A 84 -5.09 -20.38 1.30
N LEU A 85 -3.83 -20.13 0.98
CA LEU A 85 -3.35 -20.07 -0.39
C LEU A 85 -3.16 -21.47 -0.98
N PRO A 86 -3.52 -21.70 -2.26
CA PRO A 86 -3.35 -23.02 -2.91
C PRO A 86 -1.87 -23.36 -3.15
N ARG A 87 -1.00 -22.36 -3.19
CA ARG A 87 0.46 -22.49 -3.32
C ARG A 87 1.14 -21.46 -2.43
N ARG A 88 2.37 -21.77 -2.02
CA ARG A 88 3.23 -20.85 -1.27
C ARG A 88 3.63 -19.67 -2.16
N VAL A 89 3.53 -18.45 -1.62
CA VAL A 89 4.12 -17.26 -2.27
C VAL A 89 5.60 -17.17 -1.94
N ARG A 90 6.42 -16.93 -2.96
CA ARG A 90 7.87 -16.78 -2.83
C ARG A 90 8.24 -15.30 -3.00
N TYR A 91 8.94 -14.72 -2.05
CA TYR A 91 9.46 -13.36 -2.11
C TYR A 91 10.95 -13.42 -2.41
N VAL A 92 11.34 -12.91 -3.57
CA VAL A 92 12.69 -13.11 -4.09
C VAL A 92 13.30 -11.77 -4.44
N THR A 93 14.47 -11.46 -3.89
CA THR A 93 15.28 -10.36 -4.44
C THR A 93 16.24 -10.92 -5.48
N THR A 94 16.23 -10.36 -6.69
CA THR A 94 17.00 -10.87 -7.83
C THR A 94 17.52 -9.75 -8.72
N GLU A 95 18.48 -10.05 -9.58
CA GLU A 95 18.79 -9.21 -10.75
C GLU A 95 17.72 -9.40 -11.82
N CYS A 96 17.25 -8.30 -12.40
CA CYS A 96 16.19 -8.31 -13.42
C CYS A 96 16.65 -7.72 -14.76
N GLY A 97 17.76 -6.96 -14.78
CA GLY A 97 18.18 -6.17 -15.93
C GLY A 97 17.47 -4.81 -16.04
N GLU A 98 16.39 -4.62 -15.29
CA GLU A 98 15.67 -3.36 -15.15
C GLU A 98 15.23 -3.11 -13.71
N PHE A 99 14.95 -1.84 -13.39
CA PHE A 99 14.32 -1.52 -12.11
C PHE A 99 12.81 -1.86 -12.21
N GLY A 100 12.28 -2.47 -11.16
CA GLY A 100 10.89 -2.87 -11.01
C GLY A 100 10.69 -3.84 -9.84
N ALA A 101 9.45 -4.25 -9.66
CA ALA A 101 9.12 -5.50 -9.01
C ALA A 101 8.02 -6.16 -9.86
N PHE A 102 7.90 -7.47 -9.74
CA PHE A 102 7.00 -8.23 -10.59
C PHE A 102 6.41 -9.40 -9.83
N TYR A 103 5.10 -9.60 -9.96
CA TYR A 103 4.47 -10.86 -9.66
C TYR A 103 4.57 -11.82 -10.86
N ARG A 104 5.16 -12.99 -10.64
CA ARG A 104 5.26 -14.08 -11.61
C ARG A 104 4.24 -15.18 -11.26
N PRO A 105 3.15 -15.34 -12.04
CA PRO A 105 2.05 -16.23 -11.69
C PRO A 105 2.42 -17.71 -11.74
N ASP A 106 3.33 -18.11 -12.61
CA ASP A 106 3.72 -19.52 -12.79
C ASP A 106 4.43 -20.06 -11.54
N GLU A 107 5.34 -19.29 -10.95
CA GLU A 107 6.08 -19.65 -9.74
C GLU A 107 5.40 -19.19 -8.43
N ALA A 108 4.31 -18.41 -8.52
CA ALA A 108 3.74 -17.66 -7.40
C ALA A 108 4.80 -16.81 -6.68
N GLU A 109 5.58 -16.07 -7.46
CA GLU A 109 6.78 -15.36 -6.99
C GLU A 109 6.60 -13.83 -7.08
N VAL A 110 6.85 -13.11 -5.98
CA VAL A 110 7.04 -11.67 -5.97
C VAL A 110 8.53 -11.40 -6.05
N ALA A 111 8.99 -10.94 -7.22
CA ALA A 111 10.37 -10.63 -7.50
C ALA A 111 10.64 -9.13 -7.31
N LEU A 112 11.55 -8.78 -6.39
CA LEU A 112 12.06 -7.41 -6.21
C LEU A 112 13.45 -7.28 -6.85
N CYS A 113 13.59 -6.36 -7.79
CA CYS A 113 14.84 -6.19 -8.52
C CYS A 113 15.90 -5.42 -7.70
N TYR A 114 17.16 -5.86 -7.71
CA TYR A 114 18.26 -5.12 -7.07
C TYR A 114 18.44 -3.72 -7.66
N GLU A 115 18.12 -3.56 -8.94
CA GLU A 115 18.12 -2.29 -9.66
C GLU A 115 17.14 -1.29 -9.03
N THR A 116 15.98 -1.76 -8.54
CA THR A 116 14.99 -0.93 -7.83
C THR A 116 15.57 -0.38 -6.54
N LEU A 117 16.21 -1.24 -5.76
CA LEU A 117 16.86 -0.84 -4.51
C LEU A 117 17.96 0.21 -4.77
N ARG A 118 18.75 0.03 -5.83
CA ARG A 118 19.75 1.00 -6.27
C ARG A 118 19.11 2.34 -6.62
N THR A 119 18.09 2.33 -7.48
CA THR A 119 17.43 3.55 -7.96
C THR A 119 16.73 4.29 -6.83
N LEU A 120 16.03 3.59 -5.95
CA LEU A 120 15.40 4.19 -4.78
C LEU A 120 16.42 4.81 -3.84
N TYR A 121 17.55 4.14 -3.59
CA TYR A 121 18.60 4.69 -2.73
C TYR A 121 19.23 5.94 -3.32
N GLN A 122 19.53 5.94 -4.62
CA GLN A 122 20.03 7.12 -5.34
C GLN A 122 19.04 8.28 -5.26
N ARG A 123 17.75 8.02 -5.49
CA ARG A 123 16.69 9.03 -5.39
C ARG A 123 16.52 9.56 -3.97
N GLY A 124 16.69 8.71 -2.98
CA GLY A 124 16.72 9.09 -1.56
C GLY A 124 17.90 10.01 -1.25
N GLN A 125 19.09 9.74 -1.79
CA GLN A 125 20.26 10.61 -1.63
C GLN A 125 20.09 11.97 -2.31
N GLU A 126 19.49 12.02 -3.49
CA GLU A 126 19.16 13.28 -4.18
C GLU A 126 18.27 14.16 -3.30
N GLN A 127 17.13 13.61 -2.85
CA GLN A 127 16.22 14.34 -1.97
C GLN A 127 16.84 14.74 -0.64
N GLN A 128 17.69 13.87 -0.05
CA GLN A 128 18.41 14.20 1.16
C GLN A 128 19.26 15.46 0.98
N ARG A 129 20.02 15.55 -0.13
CA ARG A 129 20.87 16.69 -0.45
C ARG A 129 20.05 17.94 -0.74
N ASP A 130 19.02 17.81 -1.56
CA ASP A 130 18.22 18.94 -2.04
C ASP A 130 17.39 19.59 -0.92
N LEU A 131 16.92 18.80 0.03
CA LEU A 131 16.03 19.24 1.11
C LEU A 131 16.71 19.33 2.49
N GLY A 132 18.01 19.02 2.57
CA GLY A 132 18.77 19.06 3.83
C GLY A 132 18.24 18.08 4.89
N LEU A 133 17.88 16.86 4.47
CA LEU A 133 17.28 15.84 5.35
C LEU A 133 18.34 15.04 6.11
N ALA A 134 17.90 14.34 7.15
CA ALA A 134 18.77 13.52 8.00
C ALA A 134 19.51 12.41 7.24
N ASP A 135 20.64 11.97 7.80
CA ASP A 135 21.55 10.98 7.18
C ASP A 135 20.91 9.62 6.90
N ASP A 136 19.90 9.24 7.66
CA ASP A 136 19.16 7.99 7.50
C ASP A 136 18.06 8.06 6.43
N TYR A 137 17.77 9.25 5.88
CA TYR A 137 16.68 9.48 4.94
C TYR A 137 16.73 8.56 3.70
N PRO A 138 17.88 8.34 3.02
CA PRO A 138 17.91 7.47 1.84
C PRO A 138 17.47 6.03 2.15
N SER A 139 17.84 5.50 3.32
CA SER A 139 17.44 4.16 3.75
C SER A 139 15.94 4.10 4.09
N ARG A 140 15.41 5.15 4.75
CA ARG A 140 13.97 5.28 5.01
C ARG A 140 13.16 5.39 3.71
N TYR A 141 13.66 6.15 2.75
CA TYR A 141 13.04 6.28 1.43
C TYR A 141 12.98 4.94 0.69
N VAL A 142 14.07 4.16 0.70
CA VAL A 142 14.07 2.79 0.15
C VAL A 142 13.02 1.93 0.84
N LEU A 143 13.02 1.86 2.17
CA LEU A 143 12.11 0.99 2.91
C LEU A 143 10.63 1.35 2.67
N ALA A 144 10.30 2.64 2.67
CA ALA A 144 8.94 3.11 2.42
C ALA A 144 8.43 2.71 1.03
N ASN A 145 9.25 2.91 -0.01
CA ASN A 145 8.89 2.58 -1.37
C ASN A 145 8.86 1.07 -1.62
N VAL A 146 9.82 0.32 -1.06
CA VAL A 146 9.83 -1.16 -1.15
C VAL A 146 8.58 -1.75 -0.52
N ARG A 147 8.15 -1.27 0.65
CA ARG A 147 6.88 -1.72 1.28
C ARG A 147 5.72 -1.57 0.31
N PHE A 148 5.51 -0.39 -0.26
CA PHE A 148 4.41 -0.16 -1.19
C PHE A 148 4.51 -1.02 -2.47
N ILE A 149 5.69 -1.03 -3.11
CA ILE A 149 5.92 -1.78 -4.36
C ILE A 149 5.73 -3.29 -4.14
N VAL A 150 6.29 -3.86 -3.08
CA VAL A 150 6.14 -5.28 -2.77
C VAL A 150 4.69 -5.63 -2.45
N LEU A 151 3.98 -4.77 -1.72
CA LEU A 151 2.57 -5.01 -1.39
C LEU A 151 1.65 -4.87 -2.59
N HIS A 152 2.01 -4.02 -3.55
CA HIS A 152 1.35 -3.95 -4.85
C HIS A 152 1.46 -5.30 -5.58
N GLU A 153 2.67 -5.84 -5.73
CA GLU A 153 2.87 -7.17 -6.35
C GLU A 153 2.25 -8.31 -5.52
N THR A 154 2.22 -8.16 -4.19
CA THR A 154 1.51 -9.09 -3.31
C THR A 154 0.00 -9.05 -3.58
N GLY A 155 -0.56 -7.89 -3.91
CA GLY A 155 -1.95 -7.77 -4.32
C GLY A 155 -2.26 -8.55 -5.59
N HIS A 156 -1.36 -8.51 -6.58
CA HIS A 156 -1.46 -9.37 -7.76
C HIS A 156 -1.40 -10.86 -7.39
N ALA A 157 -0.50 -11.24 -6.49
CA ALA A 157 -0.39 -12.61 -6.00
C ALA A 157 -1.67 -13.09 -5.31
N LEU A 158 -2.25 -12.29 -4.42
CA LEU A 158 -3.49 -12.62 -3.71
C LEU A 158 -4.67 -12.69 -4.67
N ALA A 159 -4.78 -11.73 -5.60
CA ALA A 159 -5.85 -11.73 -6.60
C ALA A 159 -5.82 -12.99 -7.47
N HIS A 160 -4.64 -13.36 -7.98
CA HIS A 160 -4.45 -14.55 -8.80
C HIS A 160 -4.67 -15.85 -8.01
N LEU A 161 -4.02 -16.02 -6.85
CA LEU A 161 -4.04 -17.27 -6.11
C LEU A 161 -5.38 -17.55 -5.43
N LEU A 162 -6.16 -16.52 -5.09
CA LEU A 162 -7.47 -16.67 -4.47
C LEU A 162 -8.63 -16.51 -5.46
N ASP A 163 -8.34 -16.29 -6.75
CA ASP A 163 -9.32 -16.03 -7.81
C ASP A 163 -10.28 -14.88 -7.44
N LEU A 164 -9.71 -13.76 -6.99
CA LEU A 164 -10.50 -12.62 -6.52
C LEU A 164 -11.09 -11.85 -7.71
N PRO A 165 -12.40 -11.54 -7.71
CA PRO A 165 -13.00 -10.75 -8.76
C PRO A 165 -12.54 -9.28 -8.72
N ILE A 166 -12.10 -8.76 -9.87
CA ILE A 166 -11.74 -7.36 -10.06
C ILE A 166 -12.51 -6.81 -11.27
N THR A 167 -13.41 -5.87 -11.02
CA THR A 167 -14.30 -5.29 -12.05
C THR A 167 -13.81 -3.96 -12.62
N GLY A 168 -12.62 -3.51 -12.20
CA GLY A 168 -12.01 -2.24 -12.61
C GLY A 168 -10.56 -2.46 -13.06
N ARG A 169 -9.74 -1.40 -13.01
CA ARG A 169 -8.30 -1.50 -13.27
C ARG A 169 -7.63 -2.24 -12.10
N GLN A 170 -7.02 -3.38 -12.40
CA GLN A 170 -6.36 -4.21 -11.40
C GLN A 170 -5.24 -3.47 -10.68
N GLU A 171 -4.39 -2.75 -11.42
CA GLU A 171 -3.32 -1.90 -10.86
C GLU A 171 -3.81 -0.93 -9.77
N ASP A 172 -4.94 -0.26 -10.02
CA ASP A 172 -5.51 0.69 -9.06
C ASP A 172 -6.09 -0.04 -7.83
N ALA A 173 -6.63 -1.24 -8.02
CA ALA A 173 -7.15 -2.06 -6.93
C ALA A 173 -6.01 -2.56 -6.04
N VAL A 174 -4.90 -3.04 -6.61
CA VAL A 174 -3.75 -3.53 -5.84
C VAL A 174 -2.96 -2.38 -5.19
N ASP A 175 -2.95 -1.18 -5.78
CA ASP A 175 -2.47 0.04 -5.10
C ASP A 175 -3.30 0.34 -3.83
N GLN A 176 -4.63 0.18 -3.91
CA GLN A 176 -5.48 0.34 -2.72
C GLN A 176 -5.14 -0.69 -1.65
N LEU A 177 -4.96 -1.95 -2.05
CA LEU A 177 -4.60 -3.01 -1.10
C LEU A 177 -3.26 -2.70 -0.43
N ALA A 178 -2.24 -2.33 -1.20
CA ALA A 178 -0.94 -1.97 -0.68
C ALA A 178 -1.04 -0.87 0.38
N ALA A 179 -1.77 0.21 0.08
CA ALA A 179 -2.00 1.29 1.03
C ALA A 179 -2.75 0.83 2.29
N ILE A 180 -3.81 0.02 2.13
CA ILE A 180 -4.60 -0.51 3.26
C ILE A 180 -3.75 -1.42 4.16
N LEU A 181 -2.90 -2.27 3.59
CA LEU A 181 -2.02 -3.15 4.34
C LEU A 181 -0.99 -2.33 5.14
N MET A 182 -0.36 -1.32 4.53
CA MET A 182 0.56 -0.43 5.24
C MET A 182 -0.13 0.33 6.39
N LEU A 183 -1.37 0.81 6.16
CA LEU A 183 -2.15 1.50 7.20
C LEU A 183 -2.57 0.59 8.35
N ARG A 184 -2.80 -0.71 8.08
CA ARG A 184 -3.35 -1.66 9.05
C ARG A 184 -2.26 -2.43 9.81
N PHE A 185 -1.15 -2.73 9.14
CA PHE A 185 -0.08 -3.60 9.63
C PHE A 185 1.28 -2.88 9.69
N ALA A 186 1.25 -1.58 10.01
CA ALA A 186 2.45 -0.83 10.35
C ALA A 186 3.25 -1.51 11.49
N GLY A 187 4.56 -1.28 11.51
CA GLY A 187 5.43 -1.86 12.53
C GLY A 187 5.01 -1.46 13.95
N LEU A 188 5.29 -2.31 14.94
CA LEU A 188 4.90 -2.04 16.34
C LEU A 188 5.52 -0.76 16.91
N ASP A 189 6.70 -0.40 16.40
CA ASP A 189 7.44 0.80 16.78
C ASP A 189 7.19 1.99 15.82
N GLU A 190 6.31 1.82 14.83
CA GLU A 190 5.98 2.83 13.84
C GLU A 190 4.72 3.61 14.26
N THR A 191 4.87 4.92 14.42
CA THR A 191 3.73 5.79 14.73
C THR A 191 2.83 5.96 13.50
N PRO A 192 1.55 6.31 13.69
CA PRO A 192 0.67 6.64 12.57
C PRO A 192 1.24 7.76 11.67
N ALA A 193 1.93 8.74 12.24
CA ALA A 193 2.55 9.82 11.48
C ALA A 193 3.69 9.30 10.58
N GLU A 194 4.50 8.36 11.06
CA GLU A 194 5.56 7.73 10.26
C GLU A 194 4.99 6.84 9.17
N THR A 195 3.92 6.09 9.45
CA THR A 195 3.21 5.28 8.44
C THR A 195 2.71 6.17 7.30
N ILE A 196 2.11 7.31 7.63
CA ILE A 196 1.67 8.29 6.63
C ILE A 196 2.85 8.92 5.89
N ALA A 197 3.95 9.26 6.56
CA ALA A 197 5.14 9.77 5.90
C ALA A 197 5.71 8.75 4.89
N ASN A 198 5.70 7.47 5.24
CA ASN A 198 6.13 6.38 4.36
C ASN A 198 5.22 6.25 3.12
N LEU A 199 3.89 6.26 3.32
CA LEU A 199 2.93 6.25 2.22
C LEU A 199 3.03 7.50 1.33
N ARG A 200 3.34 8.67 1.90
CA ARG A 200 3.60 9.90 1.13
C ARG A 200 4.89 9.80 0.32
N MET A 201 5.94 9.16 0.84
CA MET A 201 7.16 8.90 0.04
C MET A 201 6.85 7.99 -1.14
N ALA A 202 6.04 6.95 -0.94
CA ALA A 202 5.56 6.07 -2.00
C ALA A 202 4.69 6.82 -3.03
N ALA A 203 3.76 7.68 -2.58
CA ALA A 203 2.96 8.51 -3.48
C ALA A 203 3.86 9.39 -4.36
N ASN A 204 4.80 10.13 -3.76
CA ASN A 204 5.71 10.99 -4.51
C ASN A 204 6.59 10.22 -5.51
N TRP A 205 6.95 8.97 -5.21
CA TRP A 205 7.66 8.11 -6.15
C TRP A 205 6.84 7.82 -7.43
N LEU A 206 5.51 7.73 -7.34
CA LEU A 206 4.65 7.55 -8.52
C LEU A 206 4.73 8.73 -9.50
N LEU A 207 5.14 9.90 -9.01
CA LEU A 207 5.40 11.09 -9.83
C LEU A 207 6.82 11.13 -10.41
N SER A 208 7.71 10.19 -10.08
CA SER A 208 9.12 10.23 -10.50
C SER A 208 9.33 10.24 -12.02
N ARG A 209 8.36 9.70 -12.77
CA ARG A 209 8.34 9.67 -14.24
C ARG A 209 7.27 10.58 -14.85
N SER A 210 6.61 11.40 -14.04
CA SER A 210 5.63 12.37 -14.54
C SER A 210 6.34 13.41 -15.41
N THR A 211 5.81 13.63 -16.60
CA THR A 211 6.27 14.68 -17.52
C THR A 211 5.24 15.80 -17.68
N GLY A 212 4.00 15.57 -17.20
CA GLY A 212 2.85 16.43 -17.50
C GLY A 212 2.48 16.49 -18.99
N ALA A 213 3.17 15.74 -19.86
CA ALA A 213 3.03 15.75 -21.30
C ALA A 213 2.95 14.32 -21.82
N TYR A 214 1.73 13.86 -22.09
CA TYR A 214 1.41 12.48 -22.41
C TYR A 214 0.99 12.31 -23.87
N ASN A 215 1.54 11.29 -24.53
CA ASN A 215 1.02 10.82 -25.81
C ASN A 215 -0.15 9.84 -25.57
N LEU A 216 -0.86 9.46 -26.64
CA LEU A 216 -2.01 8.55 -26.54
C LEU A 216 -1.67 7.17 -25.94
N TYR A 217 -0.44 6.67 -26.13
CA TYR A 217 -0.03 5.37 -25.58
C TYR A 217 0.03 5.38 -24.06
N ALA A 218 0.34 6.51 -23.42
CA ALA A 218 0.35 6.62 -21.96
C ALA A 218 -1.04 6.33 -21.36
N TYR A 219 -2.12 6.68 -22.06
CA TYR A 219 -3.50 6.41 -21.61
C TYR A 219 -3.94 4.95 -21.83
N ALA A 220 -3.24 4.22 -22.71
CA ALA A 220 -3.50 2.81 -22.98
C ALA A 220 -2.65 1.87 -22.10
N ALA A 221 -1.75 2.41 -21.29
CA ALA A 221 -0.92 1.63 -20.38
C ALA A 221 -1.77 0.90 -19.33
N GLU A 222 -1.25 -0.23 -18.84
CA GLU A 222 -1.85 -1.05 -17.79
C GLU A 222 -1.96 -0.29 -16.46
N HIS A 223 -0.94 0.51 -16.14
CA HIS A 223 -0.98 1.43 -15.02
C HIS A 223 -1.69 2.74 -15.39
N ALA A 224 -2.48 3.28 -14.45
CA ALA A 224 -2.95 4.66 -14.56
C ALA A 224 -1.76 5.64 -14.55
N LEU A 225 -1.99 6.88 -15.00
CA LEU A 225 -0.95 7.91 -15.00
C LEU A 225 -0.43 8.13 -13.57
N GLY A 226 0.86 8.46 -13.44
CA GLY A 226 1.51 8.65 -12.15
C GLY A 226 0.78 9.65 -11.26
N GLU A 227 0.24 10.72 -11.84
CA GLU A 227 -0.56 11.74 -11.14
C GLU A 227 -1.90 11.20 -10.64
N GLN A 228 -2.55 10.33 -11.42
CA GLN A 228 -3.80 9.69 -11.01
C GLN A 228 -3.55 8.76 -9.83
N ARG A 229 -2.50 7.93 -9.92
CA ARG A 229 -2.11 7.03 -8.83
C ARG A 229 -1.69 7.81 -7.58
N TYR A 230 -0.92 8.89 -7.75
CA TYR A 230 -0.56 9.82 -6.67
C TYR A 230 -1.80 10.35 -5.94
N PHE A 231 -2.76 10.95 -6.66
CA PHE A 231 -3.95 11.51 -6.03
C PHE A 231 -4.88 10.45 -5.44
N ASN A 232 -4.92 9.24 -6.03
CA ASN A 232 -5.64 8.11 -5.44
C ASN A 232 -5.02 7.69 -4.11
N LEU A 233 -3.70 7.57 -4.04
CA LEU A 233 -3.01 7.21 -2.80
C LEU A 233 -3.13 8.29 -1.72
N GLN A 234 -2.98 9.57 -2.09
CA GLN A 234 -3.20 10.70 -1.18
C GLN A 234 -4.64 10.71 -0.64
N CYS A 235 -5.62 10.40 -1.48
CA CYS A 235 -7.01 10.29 -1.09
C CYS A 235 -7.23 9.16 -0.08
N LEU A 236 -6.62 7.99 -0.30
CA LEU A 236 -6.69 6.88 0.65
C LEU A 236 -6.13 7.26 2.02
N ILE A 237 -4.96 7.90 2.05
CA ILE A 237 -4.32 8.43 3.26
C ILE A 237 -5.25 9.41 3.98
N TYR A 238 -5.70 10.46 3.29
CA TYR A 238 -6.54 11.51 3.87
C TYR A 238 -7.87 10.96 4.40
N GLY A 239 -8.49 10.03 3.67
CA GLY A 239 -9.78 9.45 4.03
C GLY A 239 -9.78 8.58 5.28
N THR A 240 -8.60 8.22 5.82
CA THR A 240 -8.50 7.51 7.11
C THR A 240 -8.92 8.38 8.31
N ASP A 241 -8.49 9.63 8.31
CA ASP A 241 -8.78 10.64 9.35
C ASP A 241 -8.70 12.05 8.75
N PRO A 242 -9.77 12.53 8.08
CA PRO A 242 -9.79 13.84 7.44
C PRO A 242 -9.47 15.01 8.39
N THR A 243 -9.78 14.85 9.69
CA THR A 243 -9.49 15.87 10.71
C THR A 243 -8.00 15.92 11.01
N ALA A 244 -7.35 14.78 11.25
CA ALA A 244 -5.91 14.74 11.50
C ALA A 244 -5.08 15.13 10.25
N PHE A 245 -5.61 14.89 9.05
CA PHE A 245 -4.90 15.14 7.79
C PHE A 245 -5.39 16.39 7.04
N ALA A 246 -6.13 17.29 7.70
CA ALA A 246 -6.60 18.55 7.10
C ALA A 246 -5.47 19.37 6.48
N GLY A 247 -4.25 19.28 7.03
CA GLY A 247 -3.05 19.94 6.50
C GLY A 247 -2.64 19.52 5.09
N MET A 248 -3.03 18.32 4.62
CA MET A 248 -2.74 17.88 3.25
C MET A 248 -3.42 18.76 2.20
N VAL A 249 -4.64 19.23 2.48
CA VAL A 249 -5.35 20.16 1.58
C VAL A 249 -4.68 21.52 1.59
N ALA A 250 -4.30 22.01 2.77
CA ALA A 250 -3.61 23.30 2.91
C ALA A 250 -2.23 23.30 2.26
N ALA A 251 -1.52 22.18 2.28
CA ALA A 251 -0.21 22.00 1.65
C ALA A 251 -0.27 21.78 0.13
N GLY A 252 -1.47 21.62 -0.45
CA GLY A 252 -1.63 21.33 -1.88
C GLY A 252 -1.40 19.87 -2.27
N ASP A 253 -1.25 18.96 -1.30
CA ASP A 253 -1.15 17.52 -1.56
C ASP A 253 -2.46 16.96 -2.15
N LEU A 254 -3.59 17.58 -1.83
CA LEU A 254 -4.93 17.29 -2.33
C LEU A 254 -5.70 18.59 -2.60
N THR A 255 -6.51 18.61 -3.65
CA THR A 255 -7.51 19.66 -3.83
C THR A 255 -8.67 19.46 -2.84
N ALA A 256 -9.32 20.55 -2.42
CA ALA A 256 -10.49 20.47 -1.55
C ALA A 256 -11.63 19.63 -2.18
N GLU A 257 -11.78 19.71 -3.50
CA GLU A 257 -12.73 18.90 -4.25
C GLU A 257 -12.42 17.41 -4.17
N ARG A 258 -11.17 16.99 -4.45
CA ARG A 258 -10.76 15.57 -4.33
C ARG A 258 -10.95 15.07 -2.90
N ALA A 259 -10.53 15.85 -1.91
CA ALA A 259 -10.59 15.51 -0.49
C ALA A 259 -12.03 15.22 0.01
N SER A 260 -13.04 15.89 -0.56
CA SER A 260 -14.44 15.76 -0.14
C SER A 260 -15.00 14.32 -0.26
N GLY A 261 -14.51 13.54 -1.23
CA GLY A 261 -14.92 12.15 -1.46
C GLY A 261 -14.10 11.11 -0.71
N CYS A 262 -12.93 11.47 -0.21
CA CYS A 262 -11.90 10.52 0.21
C CYS A 262 -12.30 9.65 1.39
N ALA A 263 -12.98 10.19 2.41
CA ALA A 263 -13.44 9.40 3.55
C ALA A 263 -14.44 8.30 3.16
N ARG A 264 -15.21 8.51 2.09
CA ARG A 264 -16.11 7.49 1.52
C ARG A 264 -15.33 6.49 0.69
N GLU A 265 -14.42 6.95 -0.16
CA GLU A 265 -13.58 6.10 -1.02
C GLU A 265 -12.71 5.14 -0.21
N THR A 266 -11.97 5.64 0.79
CA THR A 266 -11.14 4.80 1.69
C THR A 266 -11.98 3.73 2.37
N ARG A 267 -13.18 4.09 2.85
CA ARG A 267 -14.10 3.15 3.51
C ARG A 267 -14.63 2.09 2.55
N LEU A 268 -15.00 2.47 1.33
CA LEU A 268 -15.47 1.54 0.31
C LEU A 268 -14.36 0.57 -0.10
N ALA A 269 -13.16 1.06 -0.39
CA ALA A 269 -12.01 0.25 -0.74
C ALA A 269 -11.64 -0.73 0.39
N SER A 270 -11.55 -0.24 1.62
CA SER A 270 -11.25 -1.07 2.80
C SER A 270 -12.29 -2.17 3.00
N ARG A 271 -13.59 -1.85 2.88
CA ARG A 271 -14.67 -2.84 3.01
C ARG A 271 -14.68 -3.83 1.86
N ALA A 272 -14.39 -3.41 0.64
CA ALA A 272 -14.30 -4.29 -0.52
C ALA A 272 -13.17 -5.31 -0.31
N TRP A 273 -11.96 -4.86 0.01
CA TRP A 273 -10.82 -5.75 0.28
C TRP A 273 -11.05 -6.69 1.47
N VAL A 274 -11.65 -6.19 2.57
CA VAL A 274 -12.02 -7.07 3.69
C VAL A 274 -13.03 -8.14 3.25
N ARG A 275 -14.05 -7.80 2.45
CA ARG A 275 -15.02 -8.78 1.93
C ARG A 275 -14.37 -9.82 1.01
N LEU A 276 -13.45 -9.38 0.15
CA LEU A 276 -12.75 -10.27 -0.78
C LEU A 276 -11.83 -11.24 -0.05
N LEU A 277 -11.12 -10.78 0.98
CA LEU A 277 -10.10 -11.60 1.66
C LEU A 277 -10.66 -12.47 2.82
N LEU A 278 -11.74 -12.02 3.48
CA LEU A 278 -12.30 -12.72 4.64
C LEU A 278 -12.64 -14.21 4.41
N PRO A 279 -13.24 -14.61 3.26
CA PRO A 279 -13.54 -16.02 2.99
C PRO A 279 -12.30 -16.92 2.87
N HIS A 280 -11.11 -16.33 2.68
CA HIS A 280 -9.88 -17.05 2.42
C HIS A 280 -8.94 -17.09 3.62
N LEU A 281 -9.39 -16.69 4.82
CA LEU A 281 -8.57 -16.79 6.02
C LEU A 281 -8.20 -18.25 6.32
N ALA A 282 -6.93 -18.47 6.67
CA ALA A 282 -6.45 -19.76 7.13
C ALA A 282 -7.00 -20.12 8.52
N PRO A 283 -7.07 -21.41 8.88
CA PRO A 283 -7.33 -21.82 10.26
C PRO A 283 -6.36 -21.16 11.24
N GLY A 284 -6.85 -20.73 12.41
CA GLY A 284 -6.05 -20.01 13.42
C GLY A 284 -6.19 -18.48 13.38
N TYR A 285 -6.85 -17.92 12.36
CA TYR A 285 -7.12 -16.49 12.22
C TYR A 285 -8.59 -16.12 12.56
N GLU A 286 -9.28 -16.94 13.35
CA GLU A 286 -10.72 -16.75 13.65
C GLU A 286 -11.02 -15.43 14.36
N VAL A 287 -10.09 -14.92 15.17
CA VAL A 287 -10.21 -13.61 15.83
C VAL A 287 -10.25 -12.50 14.79
N TYR A 288 -9.32 -12.52 13.83
CA TYR A 288 -9.32 -11.57 12.70
C TYR A 288 -10.61 -11.69 11.89
N GLY A 289 -11.11 -12.91 11.68
CA GLY A 289 -12.39 -13.14 11.01
C GLY A 289 -13.57 -12.49 11.73
N LYS A 290 -13.64 -12.59 13.06
CA LYS A 290 -14.69 -11.95 13.87
C LYS A 290 -14.59 -10.42 13.83
N GLU A 291 -13.39 -9.86 13.97
CA GLU A 291 -13.17 -8.41 13.88
C GLU A 291 -13.52 -7.86 12.50
N ALA A 292 -13.14 -8.59 11.44
CA ALA A 292 -13.49 -8.26 10.06
C ALA A 292 -15.01 -8.29 9.83
N ALA A 293 -15.71 -9.33 10.32
CA ALA A 293 -17.17 -9.41 10.22
C ALA A 293 -17.85 -8.23 10.94
N GLN A 294 -17.42 -7.91 12.16
CA GLN A 294 -17.94 -6.74 12.88
C GLN A 294 -17.66 -5.43 12.15
N TYR A 295 -16.47 -5.26 11.57
CA TYR A 295 -16.14 -4.10 10.74
C TYR A 295 -17.09 -3.97 9.54
N LEU A 296 -17.48 -5.09 8.93
CA LEU A 296 -18.43 -5.10 7.83
C LEU A 296 -19.85 -4.76 8.29
N GLU A 297 -20.28 -5.19 9.47
CA GLU A 297 -21.61 -4.92 10.04
C GLU A 297 -21.80 -3.46 10.51
N ARG A 298 -20.80 -2.84 11.13
CA ARG A 298 -20.88 -1.48 11.70
C ARG A 298 -21.06 -0.33 10.68
N GLY A 299 -21.21 -0.64 9.40
CA GLY A 299 -21.34 0.32 8.31
C GLY A 299 -22.51 0.02 7.38
N GLY A 300 -23.61 -0.49 7.94
CA GLY A 300 -24.96 -0.47 7.35
C GLY A 300 -25.73 0.76 7.82
#